data_AF-A0A2H5XNP2-F1
#
_entry.id   AF-A0A2H5XNP2-F1
#
_cell.length_a   1.000
_cell.length_b   1.000
_cell.length_c   1.000
_cell.angle_alpha   90.00
_cell.angle_beta   90.00
_cell.angle_gamma   90.00
#
_symmetry.space_group_name_H-M   'P 1'
#
loop_
_entity.id
_entity.type
_entity.pdbx_description
1 polymer ?
#
loop_
_entity_poly.entity_id
_entity_poly.type
_entity_poly.pdbx_seq_one_letter_code
_entity_poly.pdbx_strand_id
1 'polypeptide(L)'
;MDVKKIGAEYENFPGTLLKSLPENVKNTVNELKEMQNRVVSQKAEMTVEEMQKIIESINSKIKNLGIYLAFDREGNIPVVKVVDVQSGKAVKVFPPKEITSVIQRMNEVFDILIGFILKKYFRLL
;
A
#
# COMPACT_ATOMS: atom_id res chain seq x y z
N MET A 1 18.89 9.38 -14.86
CA MET A 1 18.80 8.65 -13.59
C MET A 1 17.85 7.50 -13.82
N ASP A 2 18.40 6.29 -13.92
CA ASP A 2 17.63 5.07 -14.13
C ASP A 2 16.68 4.82 -12.96
N VAL A 3 15.38 4.99 -13.22
CA VAL A 3 14.33 4.59 -12.30
C VAL A 3 14.25 3.06 -12.41
N LYS A 4 15.04 2.35 -11.62
CA LYS A 4 14.94 0.88 -11.52
C LYS A 4 13.50 0.55 -11.15
N LYS A 5 12.82 -0.22 -12.02
CA LYS A 5 11.48 -0.76 -11.80
C LYS A 5 11.37 -1.36 -10.39
N ILE A 6 10.76 -0.62 -9.48
CA ILE A 6 10.51 -1.04 -8.09
C ILE A 6 9.43 -2.15 -8.06
N GLY A 7 8.66 -2.33 -9.14
CA GLY A 7 7.61 -3.35 -9.25
C GLY A 7 8.10 -4.82 -9.28
N ALA A 8 9.36 -5.09 -9.61
CA ALA A 8 9.85 -6.47 -9.76
C ALA A 8 10.17 -7.18 -8.43
N GLU A 9 10.29 -6.46 -7.31
CA GLU A 9 10.61 -7.06 -5.99
C GLU A 9 9.37 -7.62 -5.25
N TYR A 10 8.16 -7.30 -5.69
CA TYR A 10 6.93 -7.69 -4.98
C TYR A 10 6.25 -8.94 -5.56
N GLU A 11 6.62 -9.37 -6.77
CA GLU A 11 6.00 -10.53 -7.45
C GLU A 11 6.32 -11.88 -6.80
N ASN A 12 7.28 -11.94 -5.87
CA ASN A 12 7.69 -13.18 -5.21
C ASN A 12 7.82 -13.03 -3.69
N PHE A 13 6.73 -12.65 -3.01
CA PHE A 13 6.63 -12.89 -1.56
C PHE A 13 6.21 -14.35 -1.31
N PRO A 14 7.13 -15.24 -0.91
CA PRO A 14 6.80 -16.66 -0.76
C PRO A 14 5.74 -16.85 0.34
N GLY A 15 4.69 -17.63 0.04
CA GLY A 15 3.57 -17.90 0.95
C GLY A 15 3.98 -18.57 2.28
N THR A 16 5.22 -19.02 2.38
CA THR A 16 5.85 -19.52 3.62
C THR A 16 6.08 -18.42 4.65
N LEU A 17 6.33 -17.16 4.24
CA LEU A 17 6.55 -16.05 5.17
C LEU A 17 5.25 -15.60 5.85
N LEU A 18 4.10 -15.74 5.20
CA LEU A 18 2.82 -15.40 5.84
C LEU A 18 2.50 -16.29 7.06
N LYS A 19 3.08 -17.50 7.12
CA LYS A 19 2.86 -18.45 8.22
C LYS A 19 3.59 -18.10 9.51
N SER A 20 4.65 -17.29 9.45
CA SER A 20 5.45 -16.89 10.61
C SER A 20 5.08 -15.51 11.17
N LEU A 21 4.13 -14.82 10.54
CA LEU A 21 3.63 -13.54 11.03
C LEU A 21 2.69 -13.74 12.24
N PRO A 22 2.62 -12.75 13.15
CA PRO A 22 1.55 -12.69 14.13
C PRO A 22 0.17 -12.76 13.46
N GLU A 23 -0.78 -13.47 14.08
CA GLU A 23 -2.09 -13.75 13.46
C GLU A 23 -2.85 -12.46 13.09
N ASN A 24 -2.75 -11.42 13.92
CA ASN A 24 -3.35 -10.11 13.61
C ASN A 24 -2.74 -9.47 12.35
N VAL A 25 -1.43 -9.59 12.14
CA VAL A 25 -0.74 -9.06 10.95
C VAL A 25 -1.11 -9.86 9.71
N LYS A 26 -1.14 -11.19 9.83
CA LYS A 26 -1.57 -12.09 8.77
C LYS A 26 -3.01 -11.81 8.32
N ASN A 27 -3.92 -11.60 9.26
CA ASN A 27 -5.30 -11.22 8.97
C ASN A 27 -5.36 -9.88 8.23
N THR A 28 -4.65 -8.86 8.71
CA THR A 28 -4.58 -7.56 8.01
C THR A 28 -4.05 -7.71 6.58
N VAL A 29 -2.98 -8.49 6.37
CA VAL A 29 -2.42 -8.72 5.02
C VAL A 29 -3.44 -9.44 4.12
N ASN A 30 -4.17 -10.43 4.62
CA ASN A 30 -5.20 -11.12 3.85
C ASN A 30 -6.35 -10.19 3.48
N GLU A 31 -6.85 -9.40 4.44
CA GLU A 31 -7.90 -8.39 4.18
C GLU A 31 -7.47 -7.37 3.13
N LEU A 32 -6.21 -6.91 3.18
CA LEU A 32 -5.65 -5.99 2.17
C LEU A 32 -5.58 -6.64 0.78
N LYS A 33 -5.20 -7.92 0.68
CA LYS A 33 -5.22 -8.68 -0.58
C LYS A 33 -6.63 -8.86 -1.14
N GLU A 34 -7.62 -9.12 -0.29
CA GLU A 34 -9.02 -9.18 -0.71
C GLU A 34 -9.51 -7.82 -1.22
N MET A 35 -9.15 -6.73 -0.54
CA MET A 35 -9.44 -5.37 -1.00
C MET A 35 -8.77 -5.07 -2.35
N GLN A 36 -7.50 -5.43 -2.51
CA GLN A 36 -6.76 -5.29 -3.77
C GLN A 36 -7.47 -6.03 -4.91
N ASN A 37 -7.83 -7.30 -4.72
CA ASN A 37 -8.54 -8.09 -5.71
C ASN A 37 -9.89 -7.46 -6.10
N ARG A 38 -10.64 -6.90 -5.14
CA ARG A 38 -11.88 -6.17 -5.43
C ARG A 38 -11.63 -4.92 -6.27
N VAL A 39 -10.60 -4.15 -5.96
CA VAL A 39 -10.21 -2.94 -6.69
C VAL A 39 -9.77 -3.27 -8.13
N VAL A 40 -8.93 -4.29 -8.31
CA VAL A 40 -8.45 -4.73 -9.64
C VAL A 40 -9.58 -5.30 -10.49
N SER A 41 -10.61 -5.89 -9.86
CA SER A 41 -11.78 -6.44 -10.55
C SER A 41 -12.80 -5.39 -10.99
N GLN A 42 -12.66 -4.14 -10.56
CA GLN A 42 -13.54 -3.05 -11.01
C GLN A 42 -13.18 -2.67 -12.46
N LYS A 43 -14.19 -2.72 -13.36
CA LYS A 43 -14.03 -2.46 -14.80
C LYS A 43 -14.13 -0.98 -15.20
N ALA A 44 -14.50 -0.09 -14.28
CA ALA A 44 -14.82 1.31 -14.57
C ALA A 44 -13.72 2.27 -14.07
N GLU A 45 -13.64 3.45 -14.69
CA GLU A 45 -12.74 4.53 -14.29
C GLU A 45 -13.00 4.92 -12.82
N MET A 46 -12.07 4.56 -11.94
CA MET A 46 -12.12 4.93 -10.53
C MET A 46 -11.78 6.41 -10.36
N THR A 47 -12.57 7.16 -9.59
CA THR A 47 -12.31 8.57 -9.33
C THR A 47 -11.34 8.77 -8.16
N VAL A 48 -10.86 10.01 -7.98
CA VAL A 48 -10.00 10.38 -6.84
C VAL A 48 -10.76 10.26 -5.52
N GLU A 49 -12.06 10.54 -5.49
CA GLU A 49 -12.90 10.40 -4.30
C GLU A 49 -13.08 8.93 -3.90
N GLU A 50 -13.20 8.04 -4.89
CA GLU A 50 -13.24 6.58 -4.62
C GLU A 50 -11.89 6.09 -4.10
N MET A 51 -10.79 6.60 -4.67
CA MET A 51 -9.45 6.38 -4.15
C MET A 51 -9.35 6.79 -2.68
N GLN A 52 -9.90 7.95 -2.31
CA GLN A 52 -9.96 8.43 -0.93
C GLN A 52 -10.67 7.46 0.01
N LYS A 53 -11.86 6.99 -0.36
CA LYS A 53 -12.63 6.01 0.43
C LYS A 53 -11.89 4.68 0.60
N ILE A 54 -11.14 4.24 -0.40
CA ILE A 54 -10.34 3.01 -0.28
C ILE A 54 -9.20 3.20 0.70
N ILE A 55 -8.49 4.33 0.65
CA ILE A 55 -7.42 4.64 1.61
C ILE A 55 -7.96 4.76 3.05
N GLU A 56 -9.13 5.36 3.25
CA GLU A 56 -9.81 5.39 4.55
C GLU A 56 -10.12 3.97 5.04
N SER A 57 -10.63 3.12 4.13
CA SER A 57 -10.88 1.71 4.42
C SER A 57 -9.59 0.98 4.81
N ILE A 58 -8.48 1.21 4.09
CA ILE A 58 -7.16 0.65 4.42
C ILE A 58 -6.72 1.11 5.81
N ASN A 59 -6.84 2.42 6.11
CA ASN A 59 -6.48 2.99 7.41
C ASN A 59 -7.21 2.31 8.57
N SER A 60 -8.49 1.99 8.40
CA SER A 60 -9.25 1.25 9.41
C SER A 60 -8.65 -0.13 9.71
N LYS A 61 -8.04 -0.78 8.72
CA LYS A 61 -7.44 -2.13 8.84
C LYS A 61 -6.02 -2.09 9.41
N ILE A 62 -5.24 -1.07 9.08
CA ILE A 62 -3.83 -0.97 9.48
C ILE A 62 -3.60 -0.16 10.76
N LYS A 63 -4.64 0.45 11.35
CA LYS A 63 -4.54 1.30 12.55
C LYS A 63 -3.72 0.67 13.69
N ASN A 64 -3.88 -0.64 13.88
CA ASN A 64 -3.20 -1.38 14.96
C ASN A 64 -1.72 -1.71 14.66
N LEU A 65 -1.22 -1.41 13.45
CA LEU A 65 0.15 -1.65 13.02
C LEU A 65 1.09 -0.44 13.27
N GLY A 66 0.56 0.61 13.90
CA GLY A 66 1.30 1.84 14.22
C GLY A 66 1.64 2.68 12.98
N ILE A 67 0.92 2.50 11.89
CA ILE A 67 1.07 3.25 10.64
C ILE A 67 -0.29 3.69 10.10
N TYR A 68 -0.31 4.74 9.29
CA TYR A 68 -1.48 5.13 8.51
C TYR A 68 -1.05 5.67 7.13
N LEU A 69 -1.99 5.66 6.19
CA LEU A 69 -1.87 6.25 4.87
C LEU A 69 -2.45 7.67 4.87
N ALA A 70 -1.72 8.61 4.30
CA ALA A 70 -2.15 9.99 4.10
C ALA A 70 -2.14 10.33 2.62
N PHE A 71 -3.19 11.00 2.14
CA PHE A 71 -3.11 11.71 0.86
C PHE A 71 -2.29 12.97 1.04
N ASP A 72 -1.41 13.20 0.08
CA ASP A 72 -0.63 14.43 0.00
C ASP A 72 -0.45 14.81 -1.48
N ARG A 73 0.24 15.90 -1.74
CA ARG A 73 0.59 16.36 -3.08
C ARG A 73 2.08 16.65 -3.15
N GLU A 74 2.74 16.11 -4.17
CA GLU A 74 4.07 16.55 -4.57
C GLU A 74 3.93 17.44 -5.81
N GLY A 75 3.94 18.75 -5.60
CA GLY A 75 3.53 19.71 -6.63
C GLY A 75 2.05 19.56 -6.97
N ASN A 76 1.74 19.29 -8.24
CA ASN A 76 0.37 19.06 -8.73
C ASN A 76 -0.03 17.58 -8.77
N ILE A 77 0.82 16.68 -8.29
CA ILE A 77 0.60 15.24 -8.42
C ILE A 77 0.12 14.66 -7.08
N PRO A 78 -1.08 14.05 -7.00
CA PRO A 78 -1.57 13.44 -5.77
C PRO A 78 -0.75 12.18 -5.45
N VAL A 79 -0.18 12.14 -4.25
CA VAL A 79 0.61 11.01 -3.72
C VAL A 79 -0.10 10.40 -2.51
N VAL A 80 0.25 9.15 -2.21
CA VAL A 80 -0.12 8.52 -0.93
C VAL A 80 1.16 8.28 -0.14
N LYS A 81 1.16 8.67 1.13
CA LYS A 81 2.29 8.51 2.05
C LYS A 81 1.95 7.50 3.14
N VAL A 82 2.91 6.64 3.50
CA VAL A 82 2.85 5.86 4.74
C VAL A 82 3.48 6.69 5.83
N VAL A 83 2.75 6.94 6.90
CA VAL A 83 3.19 7.73 8.04
C VAL A 83 3.27 6.84 9.28
N ASP A 84 4.39 6.89 9.98
CA ASP A 84 4.57 6.24 11.26
C ASP A 84 3.86 7.03 12.37
N VAL A 85 3.01 6.38 13.14
CA VAL A 85 2.14 7.05 14.15
C VAL A 85 2.96 7.60 15.31
N GLN A 86 4.09 6.98 15.67
CA GLN A 86 4.89 7.40 16.82
C GLN A 86 5.71 8.66 16.52
N SER A 87 6.30 8.71 15.32
CA SER A 87 7.18 9.81 14.91
C SER A 87 6.47 10.90 14.11
N GLY A 88 5.28 10.62 13.56
CA GLY A 88 4.58 11.50 12.63
C GLY A 88 5.29 11.68 11.29
N LYS A 89 6.37 10.92 11.03
CA LYS A 89 7.19 11.05 9.83
C LYS A 89 6.66 10.16 8.72
N ALA A 90 6.63 10.68 7.50
CA ALA A 90 6.42 9.87 6.32
C ALA A 90 7.62 8.91 6.15
N VAL A 91 7.36 7.62 6.29
CA VAL A 91 8.36 6.54 6.15
C VAL A 91 8.42 5.99 4.73
N LYS A 92 7.41 6.29 3.92
CA LYS A 92 7.38 5.98 2.48
C LYS A 92 6.45 6.95 1.75
N VAL A 93 6.85 7.38 0.56
CA VAL A 93 6.00 8.11 -0.39
C VAL A 93 5.81 7.22 -1.61
N PHE A 94 4.56 7.04 -2.05
CA PHE A 94 4.23 6.33 -3.28
C PHE A 94 4.13 7.35 -4.42
N PRO A 95 5.04 7.33 -5.41
CA PRO A 95 5.02 8.31 -6.48
C PRO A 95 3.87 8.02 -7.46
N PRO A 96 3.31 9.05 -8.14
CA PRO A 96 2.19 8.88 -9.07
C PRO A 96 2.66 8.98 -10.54
N LYS A 97 3.98 8.99 -10.78
CA LYS A 97 4.58 9.68 -11.93
C LYS A 97 4.36 9.00 -13.28
N GLU A 98 3.96 7.73 -13.34
CA GLU A 98 3.90 6.99 -14.61
C GLU A 98 2.60 6.19 -14.84
N ILE A 99 1.70 6.15 -13.86
CA ILE A 99 0.48 5.37 -13.98
C ILE A 99 -0.67 6.26 -14.43
N THR A 100 -1.25 5.94 -15.59
CA THR A 100 -2.36 6.70 -16.21
C THR A 100 -3.71 6.37 -15.59
N SER A 101 -3.89 5.18 -15.01
CA SER A 101 -5.14 4.72 -14.40
C SER A 101 -5.12 4.77 -12.86
N VAL A 102 -6.19 5.30 -12.27
CA VAL A 102 -6.37 5.32 -10.80
C VAL A 102 -6.39 3.91 -10.21
N ILE A 103 -6.95 2.92 -10.91
CA ILE A 103 -6.96 1.52 -10.47
C ILE A 103 -5.54 0.97 -10.37
N GLN A 104 -4.72 1.21 -11.40
CA GLN A 104 -3.33 0.77 -11.40
C GLN A 104 -2.53 1.45 -10.26
N ARG A 105 -2.80 2.74 -9.98
CA ARG A 105 -2.19 3.44 -8.84
C ARG A 105 -2.58 2.81 -7.52
N MET A 106 -3.85 2.47 -7.35
CA MET A 106 -4.32 1.81 -6.15
C MET A 106 -3.74 0.41 -5.97
N ASN A 107 -3.65 -0.36 -7.05
CA ASN A 107 -3.00 -1.67 -7.01
C ASN A 107 -1.55 -1.56 -6.52
N GLU A 108 -0.80 -0.59 -7.05
CA GLU A 108 0.58 -0.35 -6.63
C GLU A 108 0.66 0.09 -5.15
N VAL A 109 -0.27 0.93 -4.67
CA VAL A 109 -0.35 1.28 -3.24
C VAL A 109 -0.54 0.03 -2.37
N PHE A 110 -1.39 -0.92 -2.77
CA PHE A 110 -1.56 -2.19 -2.05
C PHE A 110 -0.27 -3.02 -2.03
N ASP A 111 0.37 -3.20 -3.18
CA ASP A 111 1.60 -4.00 -3.28
C ASP A 111 2.72 -3.43 -2.40
N ILE A 112 2.94 -2.12 -2.47
CA ILE A 112 4.00 -1.50 -1.69
C ILE A 112 3.64 -1.48 -0.20
N LEU A 113 2.38 -1.25 0.18
CA LEU A 113 1.94 -1.31 1.58
C LEU A 113 2.13 -2.72 2.16
N ILE A 114 1.69 -3.76 1.45
CA ILE A 114 1.84 -5.14 1.89
C ILE A 114 3.32 -5.47 2.07
N GLY A 115 4.15 -5.16 1.07
CA GLY A 115 5.58 -5.42 1.20
C GLY A 115 6.26 -4.59 2.29
N PHE A 116 5.81 -3.35 2.56
CA PHE A 116 6.27 -2.56 3.70
C PHE A 116 5.94 -3.23 5.04
N ILE A 117 4.69 -3.67 5.22
CA ILE A 117 4.26 -4.40 6.43
C ILE A 117 5.15 -5.64 6.60
N LEU A 118 5.31 -6.45 5.56
CA LEU A 118 6.13 -7.66 5.63
C LEU A 118 7.60 -7.34 5.99
N LYS A 119 8.23 -6.36 5.33
CA LYS A 119 9.61 -5.94 5.64
C LYS A 119 9.76 -5.48 7.10
N LYS A 120 8.78 -4.73 7.64
CA LYS A 120 8.77 -4.29 9.05
C LYS A 120 8.81 -5.46 10.03
N TYR A 121 8.03 -6.52 9.77
CA TYR A 121 7.95 -7.69 10.66
C TYR A 121 9.11 -8.68 10.49
N PHE A 122 9.72 -8.75 9.31
CA PHE A 122 10.89 -9.60 9.07
C PHE A 122 12.24 -8.91 9.34
N ARG A 123 12.25 -7.64 9.77
CA ARG A 123 13.46 -6.82 9.96
C ARG A 123 14.40 -6.85 8.73
N LEU A 124 13.82 -6.80 7.53
CA LEU A 124 14.55 -6.78 6.26
C LEU A 124 14.88 -5.33 5.81
N LEU A 125 15.10 -4.42 6.76
CA LEU A 125 15.39 -3.00 6.54
C LEU A 125 16.80 -2.67 7.03
#